data_AF-A0A951IE71-F1
#
_entry.id   AF-A0A951IE71-F1
#
_cell.length_a   1.000
_cell.length_b   1.000
_cell.length_c   1.000
_cell.angle_alpha   90.00
_cell.angle_beta   90.00
_cell.angle_gamma   90.00
#
_symmetry.space_group_name_H-M   'P 1'
#
loop_
_entity.id
_entity.type
_entity.pdbx_description
1 polymer ?
#
loop_
_entity_poly.entity_id
_entity_poly.type
_entity_poly.pdbx_seq_one_letter_code
_entity_poly.pdbx_strand_id
1 'polypeptide(L)' 'PKVKIEVAVAAGLVGKVVEAISTAARTGQIGDGKIFVYELEEAVRIRTGERDEDAL' A
#
# COMPACT_ATOMS: atom_id res chain seq x y z
N PRO A 1 -19.38 8.46 1.11
CA PRO A 1 -18.03 8.99 0.76
C PRO A 1 -17.00 7.87 0.86
N LYS A 2 -16.02 7.79 -0.04
CA LYS A 2 -14.93 6.80 0.00
C LYS A 2 -13.60 7.52 0.13
N VAL A 3 -12.66 6.95 0.89
CA VAL A 3 -11.30 7.46 1.04
C VAL A 3 -10.37 6.59 0.20
N LYS A 4 -9.51 7.21 -0.60
CA LYS A 4 -8.42 6.52 -1.30
C LYS A 4 -7.17 6.59 -0.42
N ILE A 5 -6.55 5.43 -0.20
CA ILE A 5 -5.27 5.32 0.50
C ILE A 5 -4.28 4.74 -0.51
N GLU A 6 -3.11 5.37 -0.62
CA GLU A 6 -2.00 4.92 -1.47
C GLU A 6 -0.77 4.77 -0.61
N VAL A 7 -0.16 3.58 -0.64
CA VAL A 7 1.01 3.25 0.18
C VAL A 7 1.98 2.44 -0.68
N ALA A 8 3.23 2.86 -0.74
CA ALA A 8 4.32 2.08 -1.29
C ALA A 8 4.97 1.28 -0.16
N VAL A 9 5.24 -0.01 -0.39
CA VAL A 9 5.84 -0.90 0.61
C VAL A 9 6.82 -1.84 -0.08
N ALA A 10 7.81 -2.34 0.67
CA ALA A 10 8.74 -3.35 0.16
C ALA A 10 7.98 -4.62 -0.28
N ALA A 11 8.47 -5.29 -1.32
CA ALA A 11 7.80 -6.43 -1.94
C ALA A 11 7.48 -7.54 -0.92
N GLY A 12 8.40 -7.82 0.00
CA GLY A 12 8.22 -8.81 1.08
C GLY A 12 7.12 -8.48 2.09
N LEU A 13 6.61 -7.24 2.13
CA LEU A 13 5.57 -6.80 3.05
C LEU A 13 4.17 -6.72 2.42
N VAL A 14 4.06 -6.81 1.09
CA VAL A 14 2.79 -6.64 0.35
C VAL A 14 1.67 -7.50 0.94
N GLY A 15 1.91 -8.80 1.14
CA GLY A 15 0.90 -9.71 1.68
C GLY A 15 0.38 -9.31 3.06
N LYS A 16 1.30 -8.95 3.97
CA LYS A 16 0.95 -8.53 5.34
C LYS A 16 0.15 -7.22 5.34
N VAL A 17 0.51 -6.29 4.47
CA VAL A 17 -0.17 -4.99 4.36
C VAL A 17 -1.58 -5.15 3.80
N VAL A 18 -1.75 -5.96 2.74
CA VAL A 18 -3.08 -6.27 2.18
C VAL A 18 -3.97 -6.94 3.22
N GLU A 19 -3.45 -7.89 3.98
CA GLU A 19 -4.20 -8.55 5.06
C GLU A 19 -4.62 -7.58 6.16
N ALA A 20 -3.69 -6.73 6.62
CA ALA A 20 -3.94 -5.74 7.66
C ALA A 20 -5.02 -4.74 7.24
N ILE A 21 -4.92 -4.18 6.03
CA ILE A 21 -5.92 -3.23 5.50
C ILE A 21 -7.26 -3.93 5.31
N SER A 22 -7.28 -5.14 4.73
CA SER A 22 -8.53 -5.89 4.52
C SER A 22 -9.24 -6.17 5.84
N THR A 23 -8.50 -6.59 6.87
CA THR A 23 -9.05 -6.91 8.18
C THR A 23 -9.58 -5.66 8.89
N ALA A 24 -8.83 -4.55 8.84
CA ALA A 24 -9.22 -3.31 9.49
C ALA A 24 -10.41 -2.61 8.80
N ALA A 25 -10.52 -2.69 7.47
CA ALA A 25 -11.56 -2.02 6.69
C ALA A 25 -12.83 -2.86 6.50
N ARG A 26 -12.81 -4.16 6.81
CA ARG A 26 -13.94 -5.07 6.62
C ARG A 26 -15.02 -4.85 7.67
N THR A 27 -16.22 -4.47 7.21
CA THR A 27 -17.44 -4.44 8.02
C THR A 27 -18.38 -5.61 7.69
N GLY A 28 -18.13 -6.31 6.57
CA GLY A 28 -18.99 -7.39 6.07
C GLY A 28 -20.19 -6.88 5.25
N GLN A 29 -20.27 -5.58 5.01
CA GLN A 29 -21.36 -4.96 4.24
C GLN A 29 -20.92 -4.58 2.82
N ILE A 30 -21.90 -4.40 1.95
CA ILE A 30 -21.64 -3.93 0.59
C ILE A 30 -20.99 -2.56 0.67
N GLY A 31 -19.82 -2.43 0.04
CA GLY A 31 -19.10 -1.17 -0.05
C GLY A 31 -17.85 -1.08 0.84
N ASP A 32 -17.39 -2.15 1.47
CA ASP A 32 -16.08 -2.18 2.18
C ASP A 32 -14.90 -1.72 1.31
N GLY A 33 -15.04 -1.83 -0.02
CA GLY A 33 -14.10 -1.27 -0.99
C GLY A 33 -13.29 -2.36 -1.68
N LYS A 34 -12.17 -1.95 -2.28
CA LYS A 34 -11.25 -2.83 -3.02
C LYS A 34 -9.82 -2.37 -2.76
N ILE A 35 -8.91 -3.33 -2.76
CA ILE A 35 -7.47 -3.10 -2.70
C ILE A 35 -6.92 -3.49 -4.06
N PHE A 36 -6.08 -2.62 -4.64
CA PHE A 36 -5.37 -2.89 -5.88
C PHE A 36 -3.88 -2.86 -5.56
N VAL A 37 -3.14 -3.81 -6.11
CA VAL A 37 -1.69 -3.90 -5.96
C VAL A 37 -1.08 -3.67 -7.33
N TYR A 38 -0.12 -2.76 -7.40
CA TYR A 38 0.64 -2.45 -8.60
C TYR A 38 2.12 -2.62 -8.27
N GLU A 39 2.89 -3.11 -9.24
CA GLU A 39 4.35 -3.06 -9.15
C GLU A 39 4.82 -1.62 -9.32
N LEU A 40 5.77 -1.20 -8.49
CA LEU A 40 6.45 0.08 -8.61
C LEU A 40 7.83 -0.19 -9.18
N GLU A 41 8.15 0.42 -10.33
CA GLU A 41 9.44 0.24 -10.99
C GLU A 41 10.57 0.96 -10.25
N GLU A 42 10.30 2.11 -9.64
CA GLU A 42 11.30 2.90 -8.91
C GLU A 42 10.63 3.75 -7.82
N ALA A 43 11.28 3.85 -6.66
CA ALA A 43 10.94 4.83 -5.62
C ALA A 43 12.14 5.74 -5.35
N VAL A 44 11.93 7.04 -5.14
CA VAL A 44 13.02 7.99 -4.87
C VAL A 44 12.67 8.92 -3.71
N ARG A 45 13.54 8.97 -2.70
CA ARG A 45 13.40 9.91 -1.58
C ARG A 45 14.04 11.25 -1.94
N ILE A 46 13.22 12.26 -2.21
CA ILE A 46 13.65 13.60 -2.67
C ILE A 46 14.75 14.23 -1.79
N ARG A 47 14.67 14.02 -0.46
CA ARG A 47 15.60 14.64 0.50
C ARG A 47 17.03 14.09 0.42
N THR A 48 17.19 12.80 0.15
CA THR A 48 18.48 12.08 0.25
C THR A 48 18.95 11.54 -1.10
N GLY A 49 18.05 11.36 -2.07
CA GLY A 49 18.32 10.69 -3.33
C GLY A 49 18.35 9.17 -3.24
N GLU A 50 18.05 8.60 -2.07
CA GLU A 50 17.92 7.14 -1.87
C GLU A 50 16.82 6.57 -2.78
N ARG A 51 17.00 5.32 -3.20
CA ARG A 51 16.11 4.64 -4.15
C ARG A 51 15.55 3.35 -3.59
N ASP A 52 14.40 2.96 -4.13
CA ASP A 52 13.74 1.68 -3.90
C ASP A 52 13.57 1.36 -2.41
N GLU A 53 14.08 0.23 -1.93
CA GLU A 53 13.92 -0.17 -0.52
C GLU A 53 14.53 0.85 0.46
N ASP A 54 15.62 1.53 0.10
CA ASP A 54 16.24 2.56 0.93
C ASP A 54 15.40 3.85 0.97
N ALA A 55 14.54 4.05 -0.04
CA ALA A 55 13.62 5.19 -0.11
C ALA A 55 12.36 4.98 0.73
N LEU A 56 11.97 3.73 0.99
CA LEU A 56 10.76 3.33 1.73
C LEU A 56 10.88 3.45 3.25
#